data_AF-A0A7R9CI43-F1
#
_entry.id   AF-A0A7R9CI43-F1
#
_cell.length_a   1.000
_cell.length_b   1.000
_cell.length_c   1.000
_cell.angle_alpha   90.00
_cell.angle_beta   90.00
_cell.angle_gamma   90.00
#
_symmetry.space_group_name_H-M   'P 1'
#
loop_
_entity.id
_entity.type
_entity.pdbx_description
1 polymer ?
#
loop_
_entity_poly.entity_id
_entity_poly.type
_entity_poly.pdbx_seq_one_letter_code
_entity_poly.pdbx_strand_id
1 'polypeptide(L)'
;MIDWMSYLSVVSTLGFVVFFAVGPGSIPWMITAELFSQGPRPAAMSIAVLINWIANFVVGIGFPTMKTALENYTFLPFSAFLAIFWTFTYKKVPETKNKTFEEILAMFRHGNDRRFLHLTSATFVLRMRTTDRPTKVHAVLKTSNTLRILPKFSVVQLTV
;
A
#
# COMPACT_ATOMS: atom_id res chain seq x y z
N MET A 1 35.45 2.46 -31.48
CA MET A 1 34.68 1.88 -30.36
C MET A 1 35.64 1.06 -29.54
N ILE A 2 35.65 1.19 -28.22
CA ILE A 2 36.53 0.39 -27.38
C ILE A 2 35.74 -0.84 -26.95
N ASP A 3 36.14 -2.03 -27.41
CA ASP A 3 35.32 -3.25 -27.33
C ASP A 3 34.91 -3.62 -25.90
N TRP A 4 35.72 -3.24 -24.89
CA TRP A 4 35.40 -3.48 -23.47
C TRP A 4 34.14 -2.74 -22.98
N MET A 5 33.78 -1.60 -23.58
CA MET A 5 32.59 -0.81 -23.19
C MET A 5 31.29 -1.52 -23.57
N SER A 6 31.29 -2.24 -24.69
CA SER A 6 30.15 -3.04 -25.14
C SER A 6 29.90 -4.21 -24.18
N TYR A 7 30.95 -4.93 -23.79
CA TYR A 7 30.84 -6.01 -22.80
C TYR A 7 30.32 -5.49 -21.45
N LEU A 8 30.83 -4.35 -20.97
CA LEU A 8 30.36 -3.74 -19.73
C LEU A 8 28.87 -3.34 -19.80
N SER A 9 28.43 -2.79 -20.92
CA SER A 9 27.03 -2.40 -21.15
C SER A 9 26.10 -3.61 -21.12
N VAL A 10 26.50 -4.71 -21.76
CA VAL A 10 25.74 -5.97 -21.78
C VAL A 10 25.63 -6.54 -20.36
N VAL A 11 26.75 -6.67 -19.64
CA VAL A 11 26.76 -7.21 -18.27
C VAL A 11 25.91 -6.35 -17.33
N SER A 12 26.03 -5.02 -17.43
CA SER A 12 25.25 -4.09 -16.60
C SER A 12 23.75 -4.17 -16.89
N THR A 13 23.37 -4.29 -18.17
CA THR A 13 21.96 -4.43 -18.57
C THR A 13 21.38 -5.75 -18.09
N LEU A 14 22.11 -6.86 -18.25
CA LEU A 14 21.67 -8.18 -17.77
C LEU A 14 21.56 -8.20 -16.24
N GLY A 15 22.54 -7.62 -15.53
CA GLY A 15 22.49 -7.49 -14.07
C GLY A 15 21.24 -6.71 -13.63
N PHE A 16 20.95 -5.57 -14.27
CA PHE A 16 19.74 -4.80 -14.02
C PHE A 16 18.46 -5.63 -14.22
N VAL A 17 18.36 -6.39 -15.31
CA VAL A 17 17.19 -7.25 -15.59
C VAL A 17 17.00 -8.31 -14.50
N VAL A 18 18.09 -8.95 -14.05
CA VAL A 18 18.05 -9.96 -12.97
C VAL A 18 17.56 -9.35 -11.65
N PHE A 19 18.14 -8.22 -11.23
CA PHE A 19 17.71 -7.54 -10.00
C PHE A 19 16.27 -7.03 -10.10
N PHE A 20 15.86 -6.54 -11.28
CA PHE A 20 14.50 -6.12 -11.54
C PHE A 20 13.52 -7.29 -11.40
N ALA A 21 13.82 -8.46 -11.98
CA ALA A 21 12.95 -9.64 -11.92
C ALA A 21 12.76 -10.17 -10.48
N VAL A 22 13.83 -10.20 -9.69
CA VAL A 22 13.80 -10.71 -8.30
C VAL A 22 13.09 -9.74 -7.35
N GLY A 23 13.23 -8.43 -7.55
CA GLY A 23 12.64 -7.43 -6.66
C GLY A 23 11.40 -6.76 -7.24
N PRO A 24 11.52 -5.58 -7.86
CA PRO A 24 10.37 -4.79 -8.33
C PRO A 24 9.44 -5.50 -9.32
N GLY A 25 9.92 -6.50 -10.05
CA GLY A 25 9.16 -7.23 -11.05
C GLY A 25 8.18 -8.25 -10.46
N SER A 26 8.48 -8.83 -9.31
CA SER A 26 7.66 -9.90 -8.70
C SER A 26 6.98 -9.48 -7.39
N ILE A 27 7.63 -8.62 -6.59
CA ILE A 27 7.12 -8.19 -5.27
C ILE A 27 5.75 -7.52 -5.35
N PRO A 28 5.47 -6.58 -6.28
CA PRO A 28 4.16 -5.92 -6.34
C PRO A 28 3.01 -6.88 -6.62
N TRP A 29 3.24 -7.93 -7.42
CA TRP A 29 2.23 -8.94 -7.72
C TRP A 29 2.00 -9.90 -6.56
N MET A 30 3.06 -10.25 -5.84
CA MET A 30 3.00 -11.09 -4.65
C MET A 30 2.27 -10.37 -3.52
N ILE A 31 2.63 -9.12 -3.23
CA ILE A 31 2.04 -8.37 -2.11
C ILE A 31 0.56 -8.08 -2.32
N THR A 32 0.10 -7.87 -3.57
CA THR A 32 -1.33 -7.73 -3.86
C THR A 32 -2.12 -9.02 -3.60
N ALA A 33 -1.50 -10.19 -3.73
CA ALA A 33 -2.15 -11.45 -3.38
C ALA A 33 -2.24 -11.64 -1.85
N GLU A 34 -1.23 -11.16 -1.11
CA GLU A 34 -1.13 -11.27 0.35
C GLU A 34 -1.94 -10.21 1.10
N LEU A 35 -2.12 -9.01 0.55
CA LEU A 35 -2.83 -7.90 1.20
C LEU A 35 -4.35 -8.00 1.11
N PHE A 36 -4.89 -8.72 0.12
CA PHE A 36 -6.34 -8.80 -0.11
C PHE A 36 -6.88 -10.23 0.08
N SER A 37 -8.04 -10.32 0.75
CA SER A 37 -8.80 -11.57 0.86
C SER A 37 -9.38 -11.97 -0.49
N GLN A 38 -9.74 -13.24 -0.66
CA GLN A 38 -10.20 -13.80 -1.94
C GLN A 38 -11.34 -13.00 -2.59
N GLY A 39 -12.25 -12.40 -1.80
CA GLY A 39 -13.35 -11.58 -2.30
C GLY A 39 -12.91 -10.31 -3.06
N PRO A 40 -12.27 -9.33 -2.41
CA PRO A 40 -11.86 -8.07 -3.05
C PRO A 40 -10.60 -8.18 -3.93
N ARG A 41 -9.86 -9.29 -3.87
CA ARG A 41 -8.57 -9.45 -4.58
C ARG A 41 -8.66 -9.22 -6.10
N PRO A 42 -9.62 -9.78 -6.85
CA PRO A 42 -9.68 -9.55 -8.30
C PRO A 42 -9.86 -8.08 -8.68
N ALA A 43 -10.68 -7.34 -7.92
CA ALA A 43 -10.90 -5.90 -8.14
C ALA A 43 -9.65 -5.06 -7.82
N ALA A 44 -8.93 -5.41 -6.75
CA ALA A 44 -7.67 -4.74 -6.43
C ALA A 44 -6.59 -5.02 -7.48
N MET A 45 -6.50 -6.26 -7.94
CA MET A 45 -5.56 -6.67 -8.99
C MET A 45 -5.84 -5.95 -10.32
N SER A 46 -7.10 -5.83 -10.73
CA SER A 46 -7.43 -5.15 -12.00
C SER A 46 -7.05 -3.67 -12.01
N ILE A 47 -7.25 -2.98 -10.88
CA ILE A 47 -6.81 -1.58 -10.72
C ILE A 47 -5.28 -1.48 -10.75
N ALA A 48 -4.57 -2.38 -10.06
CA ALA A 48 -3.11 -2.42 -10.06
C ALA A 48 -2.55 -2.65 -11.48
N VAL A 49 -3.13 -3.60 -12.23
CA VAL A 49 -2.80 -3.87 -13.63
C VAL A 49 -3.05 -2.63 -14.50
N LEU A 50 -4.21 -1.98 -14.36
CA LEU A 50 -4.54 -0.78 -15.13
C LEU A 50 -3.51 0.34 -14.90
N ILE A 51 -3.15 0.62 -13.64
CA ILE A 51 -2.15 1.63 -13.31
C ILE A 51 -0.78 1.26 -13.89
N ASN A 52 -0.40 -0.03 -13.84
CA ASN A 52 0.85 -0.51 -14.43
C ASN A 52 0.89 -0.27 -15.94
N TRP A 53 -0.17 -0.60 -16.67
CA TRP A 53 -0.24 -0.38 -18.12
C TRP A 53 -0.26 1.10 -18.50
N ILE A 54 -0.96 1.94 -17.73
CA ILE A 54 -0.95 3.39 -17.95
C ILE A 54 0.47 3.94 -17.74
N ALA A 55 1.15 3.53 -16.67
CA ALA A 55 2.53 3.96 -16.41
C ALA A 55 3.47 3.51 -17.54
N ASN A 56 3.35 2.27 -18.01
CA ASN A 56 4.12 1.77 -19.15
C ASN A 56 3.86 2.57 -20.43
N PHE A 57 2.60 2.96 -20.68
CA PHE A 57 2.24 3.79 -21.84
C PHE A 57 2.84 5.19 -21.75
N VAL A 58 2.74 5.84 -20.59
CA VAL A 58 3.32 7.16 -20.34
C VAL A 58 4.84 7.13 -20.52
N VAL A 59 5.52 6.11 -19.99
CA VAL A 59 6.96 5.93 -20.18
C VAL A 59 7.29 5.65 -21.64
N GLY A 60 6.52 4.80 -22.32
CA GLY A 60 6.74 4.44 -23.72
C GLY A 60 6.67 5.65 -24.67
N ILE A 61 5.71 6.56 -24.45
CA ILE A 61 5.58 7.78 -25.25
C ILE A 61 6.57 8.87 -24.80
N GLY A 62 6.81 9.00 -23.50
CA GLY A 62 7.68 10.05 -22.95
C GLY A 62 9.17 9.78 -23.12
N PHE A 63 9.58 8.51 -23.17
CA PHE A 63 10.99 8.13 -23.19
C PHE A 63 11.75 8.65 -24.43
N PRO A 64 11.23 8.57 -25.67
CA PRO A 64 11.91 9.15 -26.83
C PRO A 64 12.20 10.65 -26.67
N THR A 65 11.21 11.43 -26.23
CA THR A 65 11.38 12.87 -25.98
C THR A 65 12.42 13.14 -24.90
N MET A 66 12.38 12.36 -23.82
CA MET A 66 13.34 12.47 -22.72
C MET A 66 14.76 12.09 -23.15
N LYS A 67 14.90 11.06 -23.99
CA LYS A 67 16.17 10.61 -24.54
C LYS A 67 16.84 11.70 -25.39
N THR A 68 16.06 12.41 -26.20
CA THR A 68 16.56 13.53 -27.00
C THR A 68 16.94 14.74 -26.15
N ALA A 69 16.23 14.99 -25.04
CA ALA A 69 16.50 16.15 -24.18
C ALA A 69 17.68 15.96 -23.22
N LEU A 70 17.88 14.75 -22.70
CA LEU A 70 18.88 14.46 -21.65
C LEU A 70 20.08 13.66 -22.15
N GLU A 71 20.00 13.06 -23.35
CA GLU A 71 21.04 12.25 -23.97
C GLU A 71 21.63 11.20 -23.01
N ASN A 72 22.87 11.41 -22.54
CA ASN A 72 23.59 10.52 -21.63
C ASN A 72 22.99 10.49 -20.20
N TYR A 73 22.20 11.49 -19.82
CA TYR A 73 21.60 11.62 -18.50
C TYR A 73 20.17 11.08 -18.40
N THR A 74 19.67 10.46 -19.48
CA THR A 74 18.28 9.98 -19.57
C THR A 74 17.90 8.96 -18.49
N PHE A 75 18.87 8.27 -17.90
CA PHE A 75 18.64 7.31 -16.81
C PHE A 75 18.53 7.95 -15.42
N LEU A 76 19.02 9.18 -15.21
CA LEU A 76 18.99 9.85 -13.90
C LEU A 76 17.58 10.01 -13.31
N PRO A 77 16.55 10.44 -14.08
CA PRO A 77 15.18 10.50 -13.58
C PRO A 77 14.67 9.15 -13.09
N PHE A 78 14.94 8.06 -13.83
CA PHE A 78 14.54 6.71 -13.43
C PHE A 78 15.25 6.25 -12.16
N SER A 79 16.55 6.54 -12.01
CA SER A 79 17.29 6.25 -10.79
C SER A 79 16.72 7.01 -9.58
N ALA A 80 16.30 8.27 -9.76
CA ALA A 80 15.66 9.04 -8.71
C ALA A 80 14.29 8.44 -8.30
N PHE A 81 13.46 8.06 -9.27
CA PHE A 81 12.19 7.37 -8.99
C PHE A 81 12.42 6.03 -8.26
N LEU A 82 13.41 5.24 -8.68
CA LEU A 82 13.78 4.00 -7.99
C LEU A 82 14.19 4.24 -6.54
N ALA A 83 14.99 5.28 -6.26
CA ALA A 83 15.37 5.61 -4.88
C ALA A 83 14.17 6.05 -4.02
N ILE A 84 13.23 6.81 -4.60
CA ILE A 84 11.98 7.19 -3.92
C ILE A 84 11.14 5.95 -3.62
N PHE A 85 10.94 5.06 -4.59
CA PHE A 85 10.18 3.83 -4.40
C PHE A 85 10.84 2.90 -3.39
N TRP A 86 12.16 2.76 -3.42
CA TRP A 86 12.92 2.01 -2.42
C TRP A 86 12.66 2.55 -1.00
N THR A 87 12.75 3.87 -0.84
CA THR A 87 12.51 4.54 0.45
C THR A 87 11.05 4.38 0.90
N PHE A 88 10.10 4.47 -0.03
CA PHE A 88 8.69 4.24 0.24
C PHE A 88 8.45 2.81 0.70
N THR A 89 8.96 1.81 -0.03
CA THR A 89 8.84 0.39 0.31
C THR A 89 9.40 0.14 1.71
N TYR A 90 10.62 0.61 1.99
CA TYR A 90 11.25 0.45 3.30
C TYR A 90 10.44 1.03 4.47
N LYS A 91 9.76 2.17 4.27
CA LYS A 91 9.03 2.86 5.36
C LYS A 91 7.55 2.47 5.47
N LYS A 92 6.89 2.12 4.37
CA LYS A 92 5.44 1.99 4.29
C LYS A 92 4.96 0.56 4.07
N VAL A 93 5.78 -0.32 3.49
CA VAL A 93 5.40 -1.70 3.25
C VAL A 93 5.76 -2.53 4.48
N PRO A 94 4.77 -3.02 5.26
CA PRO A 94 5.04 -3.90 6.38
C PRO A 94 5.55 -5.25 5.86
N GLU A 95 6.52 -5.84 6.54
CA GLU A 95 7.00 -7.19 6.22
C GLU A 95 5.84 -8.20 6.36
N THR A 96 5.42 -8.77 5.23
CA THR A 96 4.34 -9.77 5.11
C THR A 96 4.84 -11.21 5.21
N LYS A 97 6.16 -11.44 5.12
CA LYS A 97 6.77 -12.76 5.16
C LYS A 97 6.48 -13.48 6.48
N ASN A 98 6.03 -14.73 6.38
CA ASN A 98 5.69 -15.63 7.50
C ASN A 98 4.55 -15.16 8.42
N LYS A 99 3.67 -14.26 7.95
CA LYS A 99 2.48 -13.83 8.70
C LYS A 99 1.22 -14.35 8.04
N THR A 100 0.23 -14.67 8.85
CA THR A 100 -1.11 -15.01 8.36
C THR A 100 -1.82 -13.76 7.84
N PHE A 101 -2.77 -13.97 6.93
CA PHE A 101 -3.58 -12.89 6.38
C PHE A 101 -4.30 -12.06 7.47
N GLU A 102 -4.76 -12.72 8.53
CA GLU A 102 -5.43 -12.05 9.66
C GLU A 102 -4.47 -11.16 10.46
N GLU A 103 -3.23 -11.58 10.67
CA GLU A 103 -2.20 -10.77 11.34
C GLU A 103 -1.81 -9.54 10.50
N ILE A 104 -1.74 -9.68 9.18
CA ILE A 104 -1.51 -8.56 8.26
C ILE A 104 -2.65 -7.54 8.36
N LEU A 105 -3.90 -8.00 8.32
CA LEU A 105 -5.07 -7.13 8.50
C LEU A 105 -5.12 -6.47 9.88
N ALA A 106 -4.73 -7.18 10.94
CA ALA A 106 -4.67 -6.64 12.30
C ALA A 106 -3.65 -5.51 12.41
N MET A 107 -2.49 -5.61 11.74
CA MET A 107 -1.50 -4.53 11.66
C MET A 107 -2.07 -3.27 10.98
N PHE A 108 -2.84 -3.42 9.90
CA PHE A 108 -3.51 -2.30 9.25
C PHE A 108 -4.64 -1.70 10.09
N ARG A 109 -5.41 -2.52 10.83
CA ARG A 109 -6.50 -2.06 11.71
C ARG A 109 -5.98 -1.31 12.94
N HIS A 110 -4.93 -1.79 13.60
CA HIS A 110 -4.35 -1.13 14.77
C HIS A 110 -3.78 0.27 14.48
N GLY A 111 -3.34 0.53 13.25
CA GLY A 111 -2.94 1.88 12.81
C GLY A 111 -4.12 2.85 12.74
N ASN A 112 -5.31 2.36 12.38
CA ASN A 112 -6.52 3.16 12.29
C ASN A 112 -7.13 3.41 13.68
N ASP A 113 -7.08 2.43 14.59
CA ASP A 113 -7.61 2.56 15.95
C ASP A 113 -6.83 3.57 16.80
N ARG A 114 -5.49 3.64 16.68
CA ARG A 114 -4.71 4.69 17.38
C ARG A 114 -5.03 6.09 16.87
N ARG A 115 -5.30 6.24 15.57
CA ARG A 115 -5.71 7.51 14.96
C ARG A 115 -7.13 7.88 15.36
N PHE A 116 -8.03 6.90 15.42
CA PHE A 116 -9.39 7.07 15.92
C PHE A 116 -9.42 7.41 17.41
N LEU A 117 -8.59 6.77 18.24
CA LEU A 117 -8.44 7.09 19.67
C LEU A 117 -7.88 8.50 19.88
N HIS A 118 -6.93 8.96 19.06
CA HIS A 118 -6.45 10.34 19.10
C HIS A 118 -7.51 11.35 18.64
N LEU A 119 -8.26 11.04 17.57
CA LEU A 119 -9.35 11.89 17.09
C LEU A 119 -10.53 11.90 18.06
N THR A 120 -10.85 10.79 18.70
CA THR A 120 -11.89 10.70 19.73
C THR A 120 -11.43 11.43 20.98
N SER A 121 -10.17 11.32 21.39
CA SER A 121 -9.62 12.08 22.53
C SER A 121 -9.58 13.58 22.23
N ALA A 122 -9.15 14.00 21.03
CA ALA A 122 -9.15 15.41 20.63
C ALA A 122 -10.58 15.95 20.49
N THR A 123 -11.51 15.18 19.93
CA THR A 123 -12.93 15.56 19.83
C THR A 123 -13.60 15.57 21.20
N PHE A 124 -13.25 14.65 22.09
CA PHE A 124 -13.73 14.58 23.47
C PHE A 124 -13.17 15.74 24.30
N VAL A 125 -11.89 16.09 24.15
CA VAL A 125 -11.28 17.27 24.79
C VAL A 125 -11.84 18.58 24.23
N LEU A 126 -12.07 18.69 22.91
CA LEU A 126 -12.75 19.86 22.31
C LEU A 126 -14.24 19.94 22.69
N ARG A 127 -14.91 18.79 22.89
CA ARG A 127 -16.26 18.70 23.45
C ARG A 127 -16.29 19.10 24.93
N MET A 128 -15.26 18.75 25.70
CA MET A 128 -15.11 19.19 27.09
C MET A 128 -14.75 20.67 27.21
N ARG A 129 -14.05 21.26 26.22
CA ARG A 129 -13.74 22.69 26.20
C ARG A 129 -14.95 23.58 25.86
N THR A 130 -15.98 23.04 25.22
CA THR A 130 -17.20 23.77 24.86
C THR A 130 -18.35 23.58 25.85
N THR A 131 -18.19 22.73 26.87
CA THR A 131 -19.23 22.49 27.87
C THR A 131 -18.92 23.23 29.17
N ASP A 132 -18.80 24.56 29.09
CA ASP A 132 -18.78 25.45 30.26
C ASP A 132 -20.22 25.90 30.62
N ARG A 133 -21.13 24.93 30.76
CA ARG A 133 -22.42 25.14 31.43
C ARG A 133 -22.73 23.95 32.33
N PRO A 134 -22.81 24.15 33.66
CA PRO A 134 -23.03 23.07 34.60
C PRO A 134 -24.52 22.73 34.62
N THR A 135 -24.97 21.69 33.89
CA THR A 135 -26.31 21.13 34.16
C THR A 135 -26.65 19.73 33.61
N LYS A 136 -25.77 19.01 32.89
CA LYS A 136 -26.15 17.67 32.37
C LYS A 136 -25.07 16.61 32.51
N VAL A 137 -24.81 16.16 33.73
CA VAL A 137 -23.92 15.02 34.02
C VAL A 137 -24.70 13.70 34.19
N HIS A 138 -26.03 13.72 34.26
CA HIS A 138 -26.83 12.53 34.59
C HIS A 138 -27.36 11.69 33.41
N ALA A 139 -26.99 12.00 32.15
CA ALA A 139 -27.63 11.37 30.98
C ALA A 139 -26.77 10.35 30.19
N VAL A 140 -25.49 10.15 30.51
CA VAL A 140 -24.58 9.35 29.65
C VAL A 140 -24.13 8.02 30.29
N LEU A 141 -24.66 7.66 31.45
CA LEU A 141 -24.35 6.37 32.10
C LEU A 141 -25.41 5.28 31.86
N LYS A 142 -26.35 5.48 30.92
CA LYS A 142 -27.42 4.50 30.62
C LYS A 142 -27.36 3.96 29.19
N THR A 143 -26.17 3.58 28.71
CA THR A 143 -26.03 2.81 27.46
C THR A 143 -24.81 1.87 27.48
N SER A 144 -24.52 1.30 28.65
CA SER A 144 -23.53 0.23 28.80
C SER A 144 -24.20 -0.98 29.45
N ASN A 145 -25.09 -1.67 28.71
CA ASN A 145 -25.50 -3.05 29.04
C ASN A 145 -26.45 -3.75 28.03
N THR A 146 -26.40 -3.45 26.72
CA THR A 146 -27.28 -4.14 25.76
C THR A 146 -26.57 -4.50 24.46
N LEU A 147 -25.47 -5.26 24.53
CA LEU A 147 -24.97 -6.06 23.39
C LEU A 147 -23.96 -7.11 23.86
N ARG A 148 -24.40 -7.98 24.77
CA ARG A 148 -23.86 -9.33 24.97
C ARG A 148 -25.05 -10.27 25.04
N ILE A 149 -25.37 -10.89 23.89
CA ILE A 149 -26.07 -12.16 23.64
C ILE A 149 -26.99 -12.01 22.43
N LEU A 150 -26.56 -12.52 21.27
CA LEU A 150 -27.20 -13.71 20.69
C LEU A 150 -26.18 -14.49 19.83
N PRO A 151 -26.34 -15.82 19.70
CA PRO A 151 -25.31 -16.76 19.29
C PRO A 151 -25.46 -17.25 17.83
N LYS A 152 -24.32 -17.65 17.24
CA LYS A 152 -24.07 -18.84 16.39
C LYS A 152 -25.18 -19.40 15.45
N PHE A 153 -24.74 -19.61 14.19
CA PHE A 153 -25.10 -20.65 13.21
C PHE A 153 -26.38 -20.53 12.36
N SER A 154 -26.16 -20.33 11.04
CA SER A 154 -26.72 -21.08 9.88
C SER A 154 -26.23 -20.36 8.61
N VAL A 155 -25.31 -20.89 7.80
CA VAL A 155 -25.50 -21.96 6.79
C VAL A 155 -26.71 -21.69 5.90
N VAL A 156 -26.49 -21.07 4.73
CA VAL A 156 -27.14 -21.31 3.42
C VAL A 156 -26.25 -20.60 2.37
N GLN A 157 -25.34 -21.33 1.69
CA GLN A 157 -25.39 -21.62 0.25
C GLN A 157 -26.00 -20.52 -0.66
N LEU A 158 -25.25 -20.06 -1.66
CA LEU A 158 -25.54 -20.48 -3.03
C LEU A 158 -24.37 -20.20 -3.97
N THR A 159 -23.91 -21.28 -4.57
CA THR A 159 -23.30 -21.41 -5.89
C THR A 159 -23.92 -20.48 -6.93
N VAL A 160 -23.10 -19.64 -7.58
CA VAL A 160 -22.80 -19.66 -9.03
C VAL A 160 -21.37 -19.19 -9.22
#